data_AF-A0AAV2N0C6-F1
#
_entry.id   AF-A0AAV2N0C6-F1
#
_cell.length_a   1.000
_cell.length_b   1.000
_cell.length_c   1.000
_cell.angle_alpha   90.00
_cell.angle_beta   90.00
_cell.angle_gamma   90.00
#
_symmetry.space_group_name_H-M   'P 1'
#
loop_
_entity.id
_entity.type
_entity.pdbx_description
1 polymer ?
#
loop_
_entity_poly.entity_id
_entity_poly.type
_entity_poly.pdbx_seq_one_letter_code
_entity_poly.pdbx_strand_id
1 'polypeptide(L)'
;MSFESKIGLSQHERHAHPRVKNTKRAAEAEQPAEKCGRKLTVWSAEELERFDQLSTKYSGEKNINIKLMEFFPGKTNKQISDAGRRLKPQATPASQVEEDPTHTQVHNTEANITAVEPPAQEAILKQGPFSEFENWRDVLISEIEIVYDI
;
A
#
# COMPACT_ATOMS: atom_id res chain seq x y z
N MET A 1 -27.88 -1.59 -34.63
CA MET A 1 -26.63 -2.10 -35.24
C MET A 1 -26.15 -3.24 -34.35
N SER A 2 -26.21 -4.49 -34.82
CA SER A 2 -25.70 -5.65 -34.08
C SER A 2 -24.37 -6.09 -34.68
N PHE A 3 -23.41 -6.47 -33.84
CA PHE A 3 -22.11 -6.99 -34.25
C PHE A 3 -22.01 -8.46 -33.87
N GLU A 4 -21.53 -9.29 -34.81
CA GLU A 4 -21.37 -10.74 -34.62
C GLU A 4 -20.31 -11.09 -33.56
N SER A 5 -19.34 -10.21 -33.33
CA SER A 5 -18.27 -10.43 -32.37
C SER A 5 -18.03 -9.24 -31.46
N LYS A 6 -17.54 -9.54 -30.26
CA LYS A 6 -17.08 -8.54 -29.28
C LYS A 6 -15.93 -7.69 -29.81
N ILE A 7 -15.10 -8.27 -30.69
CA ILE A 7 -13.99 -7.58 -31.35
C ILE A 7 -14.54 -6.55 -32.35
N GLY A 8 -15.53 -6.92 -33.16
CA GLY A 8 -16.16 -6.02 -34.13
C GLY A 8 -16.86 -4.83 -33.47
N LEU A 9 -17.56 -5.08 -32.35
CA LEU A 9 -18.14 -4.02 -31.54
C LEU A 9 -17.05 -3.07 -30.99
N SER A 10 -15.98 -3.62 -30.43
CA SER A 10 -14.88 -2.81 -29.89
C SER A 10 -14.22 -1.95 -30.96
N GLN A 11 -14.01 -2.49 -32.16
CA GLN A 11 -13.41 -1.74 -33.26
C GLN A 11 -14.33 -0.59 -33.71
N HIS A 12 -15.63 -0.86 -33.86
CA HIS A 12 -16.63 0.18 -34.15
C HIS A 12 -16.62 1.31 -33.12
N GLU A 13 -16.62 0.97 -31.82
CA GLU A 13 -16.57 1.97 -30.74
C GLU A 13 -15.26 2.78 -30.74
N ARG A 14 -14.13 2.19 -31.16
CA ARG A 14 -12.84 2.88 -31.22
C ARG A 14 -12.80 3.93 -32.34
N HIS A 15 -13.41 3.61 -33.49
CA HIS A 15 -13.50 4.49 -34.67
C HIS A 15 -14.65 5.49 -34.59
N ALA A 16 -15.55 5.39 -33.61
CA ALA A 16 -16.59 6.38 -33.37
C ALA A 16 -16.00 7.78 -33.10
N HIS A 17 -16.73 8.81 -33.53
CA HIS A 17 -16.32 10.21 -33.38
C HIS A 17 -16.02 10.55 -31.89
N PRO A 18 -14.95 11.32 -31.60
CA PRO A 18 -14.56 11.65 -30.22
C PRO A 18 -15.70 12.19 -29.36
N ARG A 19 -16.59 13.01 -29.93
CA ARG A 19 -17.79 13.52 -29.25
C ARG A 19 -18.67 12.42 -28.65
N VAL A 20 -18.90 11.33 -29.38
CA VAL A 20 -19.69 10.17 -28.93
C VAL A 20 -18.97 9.40 -27.82
N LYS A 21 -17.64 9.31 -27.89
CA LYS A 21 -16.83 8.67 -26.84
C LYS A 21 -16.80 9.52 -25.58
N ASN A 22 -16.76 10.84 -25.71
CA ASN A 22 -16.77 11.77 -24.59
C ASN A 22 -18.12 11.78 -23.88
N THR A 23 -19.23 11.72 -24.61
CA THR A 23 -20.57 11.58 -23.99
C THR A 23 -20.70 10.26 -23.23
N LYS A 24 -20.17 9.15 -23.77
CA LYS A 24 -20.16 7.85 -23.08
C LYS A 24 -19.32 7.91 -21.80
N ARG A 25 -18.11 8.49 -21.85
CA ARG A 25 -17.25 8.67 -20.67
C ARG A 25 -17.86 9.58 -19.61
N ALA A 26 -18.54 10.66 -20.01
CA ALA A 26 -19.23 11.55 -19.08
C ALA A 26 -20.35 10.81 -18.33
N ALA A 27 -21.15 10.02 -19.05
CA ALA A 27 -22.19 9.18 -18.44
C ALA A 27 -21.60 8.10 -17.51
N GLU A 28 -20.47 7.48 -17.86
CA GLU A 28 -19.76 6.52 -17.00
C GLU A 28 -19.16 7.18 -15.75
N ALA A 29 -18.73 8.45 -15.84
CA ALA A 29 -18.20 9.19 -14.69
C ALA A 29 -19.30 9.58 -13.68
N GLU A 30 -20.54 9.77 -14.14
CA GLU A 30 -21.71 10.00 -13.28
C GLU A 30 -22.16 8.74 -12.53
N GLN A 31 -21.77 7.56 -13.01
CA GLN A 31 -21.98 6.28 -12.33
C GLN A 31 -20.63 5.64 -11.98
N PRO A 32 -19.89 6.20 -11.00
CA PRO A 32 -18.63 5.62 -10.61
C PRO A 32 -18.86 4.18 -10.19
N ALA A 33 -18.16 3.25 -10.87
CA ALA A 33 -18.14 1.85 -10.47
C ALA A 33 -17.84 1.79 -8.97
N GLU A 34 -18.59 0.95 -8.24
CA GLU A 34 -18.39 0.77 -6.80
C GLU A 34 -16.90 0.60 -6.51
N LYS A 35 -16.41 1.27 -5.47
CA LYS A 35 -15.00 1.24 -5.08
C LYS A 35 -14.58 -0.22 -4.92
N CYS A 36 -13.86 -0.75 -5.91
CA CYS A 36 -13.19 -2.03 -5.83
C CYS A 36 -11.96 -1.88 -4.91
N GLY A 37 -12.23 -1.67 -3.62
CA GLY A 37 -11.21 -1.60 -2.59
C GLY A 37 -10.90 -2.99 -2.07
N ARG A 38 -9.61 -3.29 -1.84
CA ARG A 38 -9.22 -4.44 -1.02
C ARG A 38 -9.78 -4.24 0.38
N LYS A 39 -10.60 -5.18 0.86
CA LYS A 39 -10.98 -5.24 2.28
C LYS A 39 -9.71 -5.52 3.08
N LEU A 40 -9.30 -4.58 3.93
CA LEU A 40 -8.23 -4.80 4.90
C LEU A 40 -8.76 -5.76 5.95
N THR A 41 -8.40 -7.03 5.81
CA THR A 41 -8.80 -8.06 6.74
C THR A 41 -7.84 -8.06 7.93
N VAL A 42 -8.28 -7.49 9.04
CA VAL A 42 -7.58 -7.52 10.33
C VAL A 42 -7.95 -8.82 11.07
N TRP A 43 -7.01 -9.37 11.83
CA TRP A 43 -7.24 -10.50 12.73
C TRP A 43 -7.59 -9.96 14.11
N SER A 44 -8.74 -10.35 14.67
CA SER A 44 -9.06 -10.06 16.07
C SER A 44 -8.29 -10.99 17.02
N ALA A 45 -8.19 -10.63 18.29
CA ALA A 45 -7.56 -11.48 19.30
C ALA A 45 -8.29 -12.83 19.43
N GLU A 46 -9.62 -12.81 19.44
CA GLU A 46 -10.47 -14.01 19.47
C GLU A 46 -10.25 -14.91 18.24
N GLU A 47 -10.09 -14.32 17.05
CA GLU A 47 -9.79 -15.07 15.83
C GLU A 47 -8.41 -15.73 15.91
N LEU A 48 -7.41 -15.05 16.48
CA LEU A 48 -6.06 -15.59 16.64
C LEU A 48 -6.00 -16.72 17.68
N GLU A 49 -6.71 -16.58 18.79
CA GLU A 49 -6.83 -17.64 19.80
C GLU A 49 -7.49 -18.88 19.19
N ARG A 50 -8.60 -18.69 18.46
CA ARG A 50 -9.28 -19.77 17.75
C ARG A 50 -8.37 -20.40 16.68
N PHE A 51 -7.55 -19.59 16.00
CA PHE A 51 -6.61 -20.06 14.99
C PHE A 51 -5.56 -20.99 15.61
N ASP A 52 -5.04 -20.63 16.77
CA ASP A 52 -4.03 -21.43 17.48
C ASP A 52 -4.57 -22.78 17.96
N GLN A 53 -5.78 -22.77 18.55
CA GLN A 53 -6.48 -23.98 18.97
C GLN A 53 -6.74 -24.93 17.80
N LEU A 54 -7.25 -24.41 16.67
CA LEU A 54 -7.53 -25.22 15.48
C LEU A 54 -6.24 -25.71 14.80
N SER A 55 -5.19 -24.89 14.78
CA SER A 55 -3.88 -25.27 14.23
C SER A 55 -3.26 -26.44 15.01
N THR A 56 -3.42 -26.44 16.34
CA THR A 56 -3.01 -27.55 17.20
C THR A 56 -3.87 -28.78 16.97
N LYS A 57 -5.20 -28.60 16.90
CA LYS A 57 -6.16 -29.71 16.68
C LYS A 57 -5.95 -30.44 15.36
N TYR A 58 -5.66 -29.70 14.29
CA TYR A 58 -5.46 -30.25 12.96
C TYR A 58 -3.98 -30.48 12.62
N SER A 59 -3.10 -30.45 13.63
CA SER A 59 -1.68 -30.75 13.46
C SER A 59 -1.50 -32.14 12.85
N GLY A 60 -0.71 -32.24 11.78
CA GLY A 60 -0.42 -33.48 11.07
C GLY A 60 -1.39 -33.83 9.95
N GLU A 61 -2.49 -33.10 9.78
CA GLU A 61 -3.39 -33.32 8.66
C GLU A 61 -2.85 -32.75 7.34
N LYS A 62 -3.26 -33.35 6.21
CA LYS A 62 -2.97 -32.79 4.90
C LYS A 62 -3.82 -31.54 4.68
N ASN A 63 -3.21 -30.49 4.13
CA ASN A 63 -3.89 -29.24 3.76
C ASN A 63 -4.63 -28.54 4.91
N ILE A 64 -4.00 -28.44 6.10
CA ILE A 64 -4.55 -27.79 7.30
C ILE A 64 -5.20 -26.43 6.99
N ASN A 65 -4.58 -25.60 6.15
CA ASN A 65 -5.11 -24.28 5.80
C ASN A 65 -6.49 -24.33 5.13
N ILE A 66 -6.77 -25.36 4.32
CA ILE A 66 -8.09 -25.52 3.68
C ILE A 66 -9.15 -25.81 4.74
N LYS A 67 -8.83 -26.67 5.71
CA LYS A 67 -9.73 -26.94 6.84
C LYS A 67 -9.94 -25.71 7.72
N LEU A 68 -8.88 -24.95 7.97
CA LEU A 68 -8.98 -23.69 8.72
C LEU A 68 -9.89 -22.67 8.01
N MET A 69 -9.94 -22.64 6.68
CA MET A 69 -10.82 -21.72 5.94
C MET A 69 -12.30 -21.91 6.28
N GLU A 70 -12.74 -23.13 6.59
CA GLU A 70 -14.13 -23.40 6.96
C GLU A 70 -14.53 -22.66 8.26
N PHE A 71 -13.56 -22.38 9.13
CA PHE A 71 -13.79 -21.72 10.43
C PHE A 71 -13.62 -20.21 10.38
N PHE A 72 -13.01 -19.66 9.32
CA PHE A 72 -12.71 -18.24 9.17
C PHE A 72 -13.36 -17.66 7.90
N PRO A 73 -14.69 -17.44 7.91
CA PRO A 73 -15.39 -16.89 6.76
C PRO A 73 -14.83 -15.50 6.42
N GLY A 74 -14.43 -15.31 5.16
CA GLY A 74 -13.83 -14.06 4.69
C GLY A 74 -12.32 -13.97 4.88
N LYS A 75 -11.66 -14.98 5.48
CA LYS A 75 -10.20 -15.14 5.40
C LYS A 75 -9.85 -16.07 4.23
N THR A 76 -8.92 -15.64 3.40
CA THR A 76 -8.36 -16.44 2.30
C THR A 76 -7.33 -17.43 2.81
N ASN A 77 -7.08 -18.51 2.05
CA ASN A 77 -6.00 -19.47 2.36
C ASN A 77 -4.65 -18.77 2.60
N LYS A 78 -4.36 -17.75 1.77
CA LYS A 78 -3.14 -16.95 1.89
C LYS A 78 -3.09 -16.21 3.23
N GLN A 79 -4.17 -15.56 3.65
CA GLN A 79 -4.23 -14.84 4.93
C GLN A 79 -4.06 -15.78 6.14
N ILE A 80 -4.61 -16.98 6.08
CA ILE A 80 -4.47 -18.03 7.11
C ILE A 80 -3.01 -18.50 7.17
N SER A 81 -2.41 -18.78 6.01
CA SER A 81 -1.01 -19.15 5.90
C SER A 81 -0.07 -18.05 6.42
N ASP A 82 -0.36 -16.78 6.09
CA ASP A 82 0.39 -15.62 6.54
C ASP A 82 0.25 -15.43 8.06
N ALA A 83 -0.93 -15.61 8.63
CA ALA A 83 -1.16 -15.55 10.07
C ALA A 83 -0.34 -16.60 10.82
N GLY A 84 -0.36 -17.85 10.35
CA GLY A 84 0.43 -18.93 10.96
C GLY A 84 1.93 -18.68 10.93
N ARG A 85 2.46 -17.98 9.91
CA ARG A 85 3.88 -17.60 9.87
C ARG A 85 4.23 -16.47 10.82
N ARG A 86 3.29 -15.58 11.14
CA ARG A 86 3.49 -14.47 12.10
C ARG A 86 3.41 -14.94 13.54
N LEU A 87 2.56 -15.92 13.82
CA LEU A 87 2.33 -16.46 15.16
C LEU A 87 3.43 -17.41 15.63
N LYS A 88 4.08 -18.13 14.70
CA LYS A 88 5.25 -18.94 15.05
C LYS A 88 6.37 -17.99 15.49
N PRO A 89 6.89 -18.10 16.73
CA PRO A 89 8.09 -17.36 17.09
C PRO A 89 9.17 -17.76 16.08
N GLN A 90 9.75 -16.75 15.42
CA GLN A 90 10.89 -16.97 14.53
C GLN A 90 11.92 -17.74 15.36
N ALA A 91 12.21 -18.97 14.98
CA ALA A 91 13.15 -19.81 15.70
C ALA A 91 14.46 -19.04 15.84
N THR A 92 14.75 -18.60 17.06
CA THR A 92 16.00 -17.95 17.42
C THR A 92 17.13 -18.91 17.00
N PRO A 93 18.13 -18.48 16.22
CA PRO A 93 19.21 -19.38 15.84
C PRO A 93 19.93 -19.82 17.12
N ALA A 94 19.99 -21.14 17.31
CA ALA A 94 20.60 -21.80 18.45
C ALA A 94 22.05 -21.30 18.65
N SER A 95 22.32 -20.59 19.75
CA SER A 95 23.66 -20.51 20.31
C SER A 95 23.87 -21.68 21.26
N GLN A 96 25.03 -22.32 21.10
CA GLN A 96 25.44 -23.58 21.69
C GLN A 96 25.83 -23.42 23.17
N VAL A 97 25.35 -24.34 24.02
CA VAL A 97 26.09 -25.18 24.99
C VAL A 97 27.34 -24.58 25.70
N GLU A 98 27.20 -24.43 27.04
CA GLU A 98 28.15 -24.66 28.17
C GLU A 98 29.39 -23.74 28.37
N GLU A 99 29.48 -23.04 29.52
CA GLU A 99 30.17 -23.47 30.76
C GLU A 99 30.18 -22.35 31.83
N ASP A 100 29.89 -22.72 33.09
CA ASP A 100 30.15 -21.93 34.31
C ASP A 100 31.62 -22.17 34.74
N PRO A 101 32.40 -21.12 35.08
CA PRO A 101 32.81 -21.00 36.48
C PRO A 101 32.95 -19.55 36.99
N THR A 102 32.35 -19.29 38.14
CA THR A 102 32.85 -18.50 39.30
C THR A 102 34.22 -17.79 39.14
N HIS A 103 34.28 -16.46 39.39
CA HIS A 103 35.22 -15.75 40.32
C HIS A 103 35.56 -14.27 39.92
N THR A 104 35.05 -13.32 40.74
CA THR A 104 35.62 -12.05 41.24
C THR A 104 35.98 -10.85 40.32
N GLN A 105 35.08 -9.85 40.33
CA GLN A 105 35.23 -8.41 40.67
C GLN A 105 36.63 -7.74 40.61
N VAL A 106 36.80 -6.66 39.80
CA VAL A 106 37.40 -5.37 40.22
C VAL A 106 36.86 -4.20 39.34
N HIS A 107 36.58 -3.09 40.02
CA HIS A 107 36.06 -1.79 39.58
C HIS A 107 36.99 -1.00 38.62
N ASN A 108 36.43 -0.04 37.87
CA ASN A 108 36.75 1.40 37.97
C ASN A 108 35.92 2.28 37.00
N THR A 109 34.89 2.90 37.58
CA THR A 109 34.50 4.31 37.61
C THR A 109 34.99 5.34 36.56
N GLU A 110 34.01 6.14 36.11
CA GLU A 110 34.02 7.58 35.76
C GLU A 110 34.45 8.10 34.37
N ALA A 111 33.42 8.55 33.64
CA ALA A 111 33.23 9.87 33.02
C ALA A 111 34.36 10.50 32.20
N ASN A 112 34.11 10.69 30.89
CA ASN A 112 34.40 11.97 30.26
C ASN A 112 33.48 12.23 29.05
N ILE A 113 32.56 13.16 29.25
CA ILE A 113 31.75 13.83 28.22
C ILE A 113 32.66 14.91 27.61
N THR A 114 32.98 14.81 26.32
CA THR A 114 33.52 15.95 25.58
C THR A 114 32.67 16.16 24.34
N ALA A 115 31.94 17.26 24.38
CA ALA A 115 31.23 17.85 23.27
C ALA A 115 32.18 18.12 22.11
N VAL A 116 31.77 17.72 20.91
CA VAL A 116 32.33 18.27 19.67
C VAL A 116 31.17 18.89 18.90
N GLU A 117 31.23 20.22 18.88
CA GLU A 117 30.35 21.17 18.21
C GLU A 117 30.43 20.99 16.67
N PRO A 118 29.30 21.04 15.94
CA PRO A 118 29.34 21.07 14.47
C PRO A 118 29.77 22.46 13.98
N PRO A 119 30.68 22.57 12.99
CA PRO A 119 31.09 23.88 12.49
C PRO A 119 29.95 24.59 11.77
N ALA A 120 29.70 25.81 12.25
CA ALA A 120 28.85 26.81 11.62
C ALA A 120 29.35 27.19 10.22
N GLN A 121 28.44 27.28 9.26
CA GLN A 121 28.61 28.09 8.06
C GLN A 121 27.36 28.95 7.86
N GLU A 122 27.37 30.13 8.49
CA GLU A 122 26.53 31.25 8.06
C GLU A 122 27.26 32.01 6.94
N ALA A 123 26.60 32.12 5.79
CA ALA A 123 26.70 33.29 4.93
C ALA A 123 25.36 33.49 4.20
N ILE A 124 24.67 34.52 4.64
CA ILE A 124 23.36 35.02 4.20
C ILE A 124 23.50 35.76 2.86
N LEU A 125 22.34 35.95 2.19
CA LEU A 125 22.00 36.92 1.12
C LEU A 125 22.14 36.36 -0.31
N LYS A 126 21.06 36.14 -1.06
CA LYS A 126 20.06 37.14 -1.45
C LYS A 126 18.66 36.54 -1.64
N GLN A 127 17.68 37.26 -1.10
CA GLN A 127 16.28 37.12 -1.42
C GLN A 127 16.05 37.53 -2.89
N GLY A 128 15.51 36.61 -3.69
CA GLY A 128 14.83 36.91 -4.96
C GLY A 128 13.34 36.61 -4.78
N PRO A 129 12.43 37.38 -5.40
CA PRO A 129 11.01 37.30 -5.08
C PRO A 129 10.44 35.95 -5.50
N PHE A 130 9.82 35.28 -4.53
CA PHE A 130 8.89 34.19 -4.71
C PHE A 130 7.68 34.70 -5.51
N SER A 131 7.71 34.58 -6.84
CA SER A 131 6.54 34.83 -7.69
C SER A 131 6.76 34.28 -9.10
N GLU A 132 6.48 32.99 -9.27
CA GLU A 132 6.18 32.40 -10.59
C GLU A 132 5.33 31.14 -10.34
N PHE A 133 4.15 31.36 -9.76
CA PHE A 133 3.05 30.41 -9.90
C PHE A 133 2.22 30.94 -11.07
N GLU A 134 2.62 30.57 -12.28
CA GLU A 134 1.94 30.99 -13.51
C GLU A 134 0.49 30.51 -13.49
N ASN A 135 -0.39 31.50 -13.47
CA ASN A 135 -1.83 31.38 -13.48
C ASN A 135 -2.29 30.94 -14.87
N TRP A 136 -2.29 29.62 -15.12
CA TRP A 136 -2.75 28.98 -16.37
C TRP A 136 -4.21 29.28 -16.76
N ARG A 137 -4.94 30.05 -15.95
CA ARG A 137 -6.33 30.44 -16.20
C ARG A 137 -6.49 31.64 -17.13
N ASP A 138 -5.44 32.43 -17.36
CA ASP A 138 -5.54 33.67 -18.16
C ASP A 138 -5.07 33.52 -19.62
N VAL A 139 -4.68 32.32 -20.07
CA VAL A 139 -4.33 32.05 -21.49
C VAL A 139 -5.56 31.73 -22.36
N LEU A 140 -6.76 31.66 -21.77
CA LEU A 140 -7.97 31.16 -22.44
C LEU A 140 -9.02 32.24 -22.79
N ILE A 141 -8.64 33.52 -22.79
CA ILE A 141 -9.52 34.62 -23.21
C ILE A 141 -8.75 35.62 -24.08
N SER A 142 -8.25 35.19 -25.24
CA SER A 142 -7.86 36.13 -26.31
C SER A 142 -7.98 35.57 -27.73
N GLU A 143 -8.62 34.42 -27.95
CA GLU A 143 -8.83 33.83 -29.29
C GLU A 143 -10.30 33.63 -29.64
N ILE A 144 -11.19 34.49 -29.13
CA ILE A 144 -12.55 34.63 -29.66
C ILE A 144 -12.75 36.09 -30.06
N GLU A 145 -12.06 36.50 -31.11
CA GLU A 145 -12.54 37.55 -31.99
C GLU A 145 -11.76 37.44 -33.31
N ILE A 146 -12.51 37.15 -34.39
CA ILE A 146 -12.23 37.23 -35.84
C ILE A 146 -12.96 36.04 -36.48
N VAL A 147 -13.96 36.12 -37.35
CA VAL A 147 -14.74 37.20 -38.00
C VAL A 147 -16.01 36.46 -38.47
N TYR A 148 -17.21 36.94 -38.14
CA TYR A 148 -18.38 36.71 -38.98
C TYR A 148 -18.54 37.98 -39.80
N ASP A 149 -18.26 37.88 -41.10
CA ASP A 149 -18.77 38.83 -42.09
C ASP A 149 -19.71 38.08 -43.03
N ILE A 150 -20.80 38.78 -43.33
CA ILE A 150 -22.03 38.35 -44.03
C ILE A 150 -21.78 38.17 -45.53
#